data_AF-A0AAV4VVJ2-F1
#
_entry.id   AF-A0AAV4VVJ2-F1
#
_cell.length_a   1.000
_cell.length_b   1.000
_cell.length_c   1.000
_cell.angle_alpha   90.00
_cell.angle_beta   90.00
_cell.angle_gamma   90.00
#
_symmetry.space_group_name_H-M   'P 1'
#
loop_
_entity.id
_entity.type
_entity.pdbx_description
1 polymer ?
#
loop_
_entity_poly.entity_id
_entity_poly.type
_entity_poly.pdbx_seq_one_letter_code
_entity_poly.pdbx_strand_id
1 'polypeptide(L)'
;MKVLSLISGGKDSCYNMMQCVANGHEIVALANLKPVKDEMDSYMYQSVGHNALDFYASAMELPMFQQSIEGKPVNQNFDYHPTEGDEVEDLYKLLKRVK
;
A
#
# COMPACT_ATOMS: atom_id res chain seq x y z
N MET A 1 -17.56 -4.47 -7.06
CA MET A 1 -16.76 -3.57 -7.93
C MET A 1 -15.35 -4.12 -8.07
N LYS A 2 -14.60 -3.75 -9.12
CA LYS A 2 -13.15 -4.06 -9.23
C LYS A 2 -12.36 -3.11 -8.35
N VAL A 3 -11.48 -3.64 -7.49
CA VAL A 3 -10.73 -2.86 -6.50
C VAL A 3 -9.24 -3.22 -6.49
N LEU A 4 -8.42 -2.24 -6.16
CA LEU A 4 -6.99 -2.38 -5.92
C LEU A 4 -6.78 -2.43 -4.40
N SER A 5 -6.16 -3.50 -3.89
CA SER A 5 -5.95 -3.65 -2.45
C SER A 5 -4.61 -3.04 -2.02
N LEU A 6 -4.65 -2.09 -1.09
CA LEU A 6 -3.45 -1.60 -0.42
C LEU A 6 -3.07 -2.57 0.70
N ILE A 7 -1.91 -3.21 0.57
CA ILE A 7 -1.43 -4.22 1.51
C ILE A 7 -0.17 -3.75 2.23
N SER A 8 -0.08 -4.08 3.52
CA SER A 8 1.04 -3.71 4.39
C SER A 8 1.80 -4.90 4.95
N GLY A 9 1.23 -6.11 4.87
CA GLY A 9 1.73 -7.32 5.53
C GLY A 9 1.22 -7.45 6.96
N GLY A 10 0.55 -6.41 7.47
CA GLY A 10 -0.21 -6.46 8.72
C GLY A 10 -1.57 -7.13 8.55
N LYS A 11 -2.07 -7.69 9.65
CA LYS A 11 -3.38 -8.36 9.76
C LYS A 11 -4.55 -7.52 9.24
N ASP A 12 -4.51 -6.21 9.43
CA ASP A 12 -5.64 -5.33 9.17
C ASP A 12 -5.87 -5.16 7.65
N SER A 13 -4.79 -5.05 6.87
CA SER A 13 -4.89 -5.05 5.40
C SER A 13 -5.37 -6.40 4.84
N CYS A 14 -4.95 -7.51 5.44
CA CYS A 14 -5.44 -8.85 5.09
C CYS A 14 -6.94 -9.01 5.40
N TYR A 15 -7.38 -8.55 6.58
CA TYR A 15 -8.79 -8.57 6.95
C TYR A 15 -9.64 -7.69 6.01
N ASN A 16 -9.15 -6.52 5.64
CA ASN A 16 -9.82 -5.66 4.67
C ASN A 16 -10.07 -6.36 3.33
N MET A 17 -9.08 -7.12 2.81
CA MET A 17 -9.27 -7.92 1.59
C MET A 17 -10.38 -8.96 1.74
N MET A 18 -10.42 -9.68 2.87
CA MET A 18 -11.50 -10.63 3.13
C MET A 18 -12.87 -9.95 3.16
N GLN A 19 -12.97 -8.75 3.74
CA GLN A 19 -14.21 -7.97 3.76
C GLN A 19 -14.59 -7.47 2.36
N CYS A 20 -13.64 -7.07 1.52
CA CYS A 20 -13.90 -6.71 0.12
C CYS A 20 -14.56 -7.88 -0.63
N VAL A 21 -14.01 -9.10 -0.49
CA VAL A 21 -14.59 -10.30 -1.11
C VAL A 21 -15.97 -10.62 -0.55
N ALA A 22 -16.14 -10.57 0.78
CA ALA A 22 -17.43 -10.82 1.44
C ALA A 22 -18.54 -9.85 0.99
N ASN A 23 -18.18 -8.62 0.61
CA ASN A 23 -19.11 -7.61 0.08
C ASN A 23 -19.23 -7.65 -1.46
N GLY A 24 -18.73 -8.69 -2.13
CA GLY A 24 -18.87 -8.85 -3.59
C GLY A 24 -17.95 -7.94 -4.41
N HIS A 25 -16.85 -7.46 -3.84
CA HIS A 25 -15.80 -6.79 -4.60
C HIS A 25 -14.79 -7.80 -5.13
N GLU A 26 -14.29 -7.52 -6.34
CA GLU A 26 -13.25 -8.30 -7.01
C GLU A 26 -11.92 -7.57 -6.82
N ILE A 27 -10.97 -8.20 -6.12
CA ILE A 27 -9.62 -7.66 -5.98
C ILE A 27 -8.87 -8.01 -7.26
N VAL A 28 -8.50 -6.99 -8.04
CA VAL A 28 -7.87 -7.19 -9.35
C VAL A 28 -6.36 -6.98 -9.35
N ALA A 29 -5.83 -6.38 -8.28
CA ALA A 29 -4.43 -6.10 -8.10
C ALA A 29 -4.12 -5.81 -6.63
N LEU A 30 -2.84 -5.93 -6.27
CA LEU A 30 -2.30 -5.57 -4.97
C LEU A 30 -1.33 -4.39 -5.12
N ALA A 31 -1.25 -3.53 -4.11
CA ALA A 31 -0.33 -2.40 -4.10
C ALA A 31 0.28 -2.17 -2.72
N ASN A 32 1.55 -1.77 -2.69
CA ASN A 32 2.27 -1.51 -1.45
C ASN A 32 3.33 -0.40 -1.64
N LEU A 33 3.48 0.44 -0.61
CA LEU A 33 4.67 1.26 -0.47
C LEU A 33 5.73 0.49 0.33
N LYS A 34 6.91 0.32 -0.26
CA LYS A 34 8.03 -0.40 0.35
C LYS A 34 9.07 0.57 0.90
N PRO A 35 9.68 0.28 2.06
CA PRO A 35 10.72 1.15 2.58
C PRO A 35 12.00 1.06 1.71
N VAL A 36 12.74 2.16 1.57
CA VAL A 36 14.02 2.17 0.82
C VAL A 36 15.13 1.41 1.55
N LYS A 37 15.04 1.34 2.88
CA LYS A 37 15.92 0.58 3.76
C LYS A 37 15.06 -0.25 4.70
N ASP A 38 15.50 -1.46 5.03
CA ASP A 38 14.86 -2.24 6.09
C ASP A 38 14.78 -1.39 7.38
N GLU A 39 13.62 -1.40 8.04
CA GLU A 39 13.34 -0.65 9.27
C GLU A 39 13.34 0.89 9.13
N MET A 40 12.93 1.42 7.98
CA MET A 40 12.57 2.84 7.87
C MET A 40 11.41 3.18 8.82
N ASP A 41 11.59 4.27 9.59
CA ASP A 41 10.54 4.91 10.39
C ASP A 41 9.67 5.79 9.48
N SER A 42 8.63 5.20 8.91
CA SER A 42 7.53 5.92 8.26
C SER A 42 6.42 6.20 9.28
N TYR A 43 5.76 7.36 9.16
CA TYR A 43 4.66 7.72 10.05
C TYR A 43 3.36 7.02 9.61
N MET A 44 3.09 7.00 8.31
CA MET A 44 1.85 6.48 7.73
C MET A 44 1.93 5.01 7.30
N TYR A 45 3.08 4.54 6.83
CA TYR A 45 3.17 3.26 6.11
C TYR A 45 4.02 2.24 6.86
N GLN A 46 3.48 1.04 7.02
CA GLN A 46 4.17 -0.05 7.70
C GLN A 46 5.37 -0.54 6.88
N SER A 47 6.56 -0.50 7.48
CA SER A 47 7.80 -1.02 6.90
C SER A 47 8.05 -2.50 7.24
N VAL A 48 7.58 -2.98 8.39
CA VAL A 48 7.79 -4.38 8.84
C VAL A 48 6.85 -5.34 8.12
N GLY A 49 7.40 -6.45 7.61
CA GLY A 49 6.62 -7.52 6.98
C GLY A 49 6.39 -7.34 5.47
N HIS A 50 6.93 -6.28 4.86
CA HIS A 50 6.82 -6.05 3.41
C HIS A 50 7.45 -7.18 2.57
N ASN A 51 8.43 -7.90 3.12
CA ASN A 51 9.07 -9.06 2.49
C ASN A 51 8.11 -10.24 2.27
N ALA A 52 6.97 -10.29 2.96
CA ALA A 52 6.00 -11.36 2.80
C ALA A 52 4.97 -11.11 1.67
N LEU A 53 4.95 -9.91 1.09
CA LEU A 53 3.88 -9.49 0.18
C LEU A 53 3.98 -10.17 -1.19
N ASP A 54 5.18 -10.53 -1.64
CA ASP A 54 5.34 -11.30 -2.87
C ASP A 54 4.66 -12.67 -2.79
N PHE A 55 4.59 -13.26 -1.59
CA PHE A 55 3.84 -14.49 -1.36
C PHE A 55 2.33 -14.28 -1.40
N TYR A 56 1.82 -13.10 -1.03
CA TYR A 56 0.40 -12.78 -1.16
C TYR A 56 0.01 -12.71 -2.62
N ALA A 57 0.77 -11.96 -3.42
CA ALA A 57 0.55 -11.85 -4.87
C ALA A 57 0.59 -13.22 -5.55
N SER A 58 1.58 -14.04 -5.18
CA SER A 58 1.71 -15.41 -5.71
C SER A 58 0.54 -16.31 -5.33
N ALA A 59 0.12 -16.28 -4.05
CA ALA A 59 -0.98 -17.12 -3.56
C ALA A 59 -2.34 -16.72 -4.12
N MET A 60 -2.52 -15.43 -4.42
CA MET A 60 -3.77 -14.89 -4.97
C MET A 60 -3.78 -14.87 -6.51
N GLU A 61 -2.64 -15.15 -7.15
CA GLU A 61 -2.45 -15.05 -8.60
C GLU A 61 -2.81 -13.65 -9.15
N LEU A 62 -2.46 -12.60 -8.40
CA LEU A 62 -2.77 -11.21 -8.74
C LEU A 62 -1.50 -10.40 -9.04
N PRO A 63 -1.58 -9.42 -9.97
CA PRO A 63 -0.48 -8.49 -10.19
C PRO A 63 -0.25 -7.64 -8.94
N MET A 64 1.02 -7.36 -8.64
CA MET A 64 1.43 -6.53 -7.50
C MET A 64 2.23 -5.32 -7.97
N PHE A 65 1.88 -4.15 -7.46
CA PHE A 65 2.54 -2.89 -7.77
C PHE A 65 3.20 -2.32 -6.52
N GLN A 66 4.50 -2.06 -6.61
CA GLN A 66 5.25 -1.47 -5.49
C GLN A 66 5.89 -0.14 -5.88
N GLN A 67 5.99 0.75 -4.90
CA GLN A 67 6.72 2.01 -5.00
C GLN A 67 7.53 2.19 -3.73
N SER A 68 8.78 2.66 -3.86
CA SER A 68 9.60 2.97 -2.69
C SER A 68 9.07 4.22 -1.98
N ILE A 69 9.13 4.24 -0.65
CA ILE A 69 8.88 5.43 0.17
C ILE A 69 10.14 6.31 0.10
N GLU A 70 10.09 7.37 -0.69
CA GLU A 70 11.17 8.35 -0.86
C GLU A 70 10.88 9.64 -0.08
N GLY A 71 9.59 9.98 0.07
CA GLY A 71 9.10 11.09 0.86
C GLY A 71 9.31 10.89 2.36
N LYS A 72 9.02 11.95 3.10
CA LYS A 72 9.13 12.02 4.56
C LYS A 72 7.76 12.36 5.16
N PRO A 73 7.54 12.16 6.46
CA PRO A 73 6.28 12.55 7.11
C PRO A 73 6.22 14.07 7.33
N VAL A 74 5.90 14.83 6.27
CA VAL A 74 5.88 16.29 6.25
C VAL A 74 4.53 16.81 6.75
N ASN A 75 3.42 16.34 6.17
CA ASN A 75 2.06 16.65 6.61
C ASN A 75 1.50 15.51 7.47
N GLN A 76 1.50 15.71 8.79
CA GLN A 76 0.96 14.77 9.77
C GLN A 76 -0.44 15.17 10.28
N ASN A 77 -1.11 16.12 9.60
CA ASN A 77 -2.49 16.46 9.91
C ASN A 77 -3.46 15.37 9.41
N PHE A 78 -4.71 15.42 9.89
CA PHE A 78 -5.74 14.47 9.46
C PHE A 78 -6.15 14.65 7.99
N ASP A 79 -6.07 15.88 7.47
CA ASP A 79 -6.49 16.20 6.12
C ASP A 79 -5.32 16.12 5.13
N TYR A 80 -5.59 15.46 3.99
CA TYR A 80 -4.66 15.40 2.88
C TYR A 80 -4.60 16.75 2.14
N HIS A 81 -3.39 17.27 2.02
CA HIS A 81 -3.04 18.37 1.13
C HIS A 81 -1.82 17.97 0.31
N PRO A 82 -1.82 18.21 -1.02
CA PRO A 82 -0.64 17.96 -1.84
C PRO A 82 0.58 18.66 -1.25
N THR A 83 1.57 17.88 -0.82
CA THR A 83 2.69 18.37 -0.03
C THR A 83 3.98 17.84 -0.62
N GLU A 84 4.79 18.73 -1.19
CA GLU A 84 6.03 18.34 -1.85
C GLU A 84 6.97 17.60 -0.87
N GLY A 85 7.43 16.42 -1.29
CA GLY A 85 8.33 15.58 -0.49
C GLY A 85 7.65 14.77 0.61
N ASP A 86 6.32 14.79 0.71
CA ASP A 86 5.59 13.96 1.66
C ASP A 86 5.50 12.49 1.21
N GLU A 87 5.58 11.55 2.15
CA GLU A 87 5.44 10.12 1.88
C GLU A 87 4.08 9.74 1.26
N VAL A 88 3.03 10.54 1.50
CA VAL A 88 1.71 10.36 0.87
C VAL A 88 1.74 10.64 -0.64
N GLU A 89 2.65 11.49 -1.11
CA GLU A 89 2.82 11.72 -2.56
C GLU A 89 3.35 10.48 -3.27
N ASP A 90 4.10 9.61 -2.59
CA ASP A 90 4.56 8.35 -3.18
C ASP A 90 3.40 7.36 -3.37
N LEU A 91 2.43 7.35 -2.44
CA LEU A 91 1.18 6.60 -2.63
C LEU A 91 0.42 7.15 -3.83
N TYR A 92 0.30 8.47 -3.95
CA TYR A 92 -0.38 9.10 -5.07
C TYR A 92 0.28 8.73 -6.42
N LYS A 93 1.62 8.79 -6.51
CA LYS A 93 2.38 8.37 -7.70
C LYS A 93 2.13 6.89 -8.03
N LEU A 94 2.15 6.01 -7.02
CA LEU A 94 1.85 4.58 -7.19
C LEU A 94 0.46 4.40 -7.79
N LEU A 95 -0.57 4.97 -7.17
CA LEU A 95 -1.95 4.83 -7.62
C LEU A 95 -2.18 5.40 -9.01
N LYS A 96 -1.50 6.49 -9.37
CA LYS A 96 -1.57 7.09 -10.71
C LYS A 96 -1.01 6.17 -11.80
N ARG A 97 -0.04 5.30 -11.46
CA ARG A 97 0.57 4.33 -12.39
C ARG A 97 -0.27 3.05 -12.56
N VAL A 98 -1.07 2.69 -11.57
CA VAL A 98 -1.92 1.47 -11.59
C VAL A 98 -3.22 1.67 -12.39
N LYS A 99 -3.48 2.89 -12.89
CA LYS A 99 -4.65 3.20 -13.73
C LYS A 99 -4.75 2.37 -15.00
#